data_AF-F2Y7K1-F1
#
_entry.id   AF-F2Y7K1-F1
#
_cell.length_a   1.000
_cell.length_b   1.000
_cell.length_c   1.000
_cell.angle_alpha   90.00
_cell.angle_beta   90.00
_cell.angle_gamma   90.00
#
_symmetry.space_group_name_H-M   'P 1'
#
loop_
_entity.id
_entity.type
_entity.pdbx_description
1 polymer ?
#
loop_
_entity_poly.entity_id
_entity_poly.type
_entity_poly.pdbx_seq_one_letter_code
_entity_poly.pdbx_strand_id
1 'polypeptide(L)'
;YLQLYYEKGLEKPFREFKLEICHEISEPRLQNYDENGRIHSLRIDRVTYKEKKKYQPKPAVAHVAEREQVIKLGTTNYDDFLSFIRAVQDRLMDLPVLSMDLCTVGLNYLEEEIAVDVRDEFSGLVSKGDNQILQHRVLTRVHILSFLSGLAECRLGLNDVLVKGNEIVSRQDIMPTTTTKWIKLHECHFHRCVDEDVFNSSRVILFNPLDACRLELMMFTTVFAEKTLPFTLRTVASISGAEVEVQSWLRMSSGFSSNCDPLT
;
A
#
# COMPACT_ATOMS: atom_id res chain seq x y z
N TYR A 1 -19.05 1.14 -7.24
CA TYR A 1 -19.83 0.90 -6.02
C TYR A 1 -19.45 -0.47 -5.49
N LEU A 2 -19.34 -0.62 -4.18
CA LEU A 2 -19.33 -1.92 -3.51
C LEU A 2 -20.80 -2.33 -3.31
N GLN A 3 -21.15 -3.52 -3.81
CA GLN A 3 -22.50 -4.05 -3.70
C GLN A 3 -22.47 -5.28 -2.78
N LEU A 4 -23.34 -5.28 -1.79
CA LEU A 4 -23.44 -6.34 -0.78
C LEU A 4 -24.72 -7.13 -1.00
N TYR A 5 -24.59 -8.44 -1.08
CA TYR A 5 -25.67 -9.39 -1.30
C TYR A 5 -25.75 -10.35 -0.11
N TYR A 6 -26.96 -10.77 0.27
CA TYR A 6 -27.13 -11.75 1.36
C TYR A 6 -26.61 -13.12 0.95
N GLU A 7 -26.89 -13.50 -0.29
CA GLU A 7 -26.55 -14.80 -0.85
C GLU A 7 -26.11 -14.66 -2.31
N LYS A 8 -25.33 -15.63 -2.76
CA LYS A 8 -24.86 -15.69 -4.14
C LYS A 8 -26.04 -15.97 -5.08
N GLY A 9 -26.14 -15.20 -6.16
CA GLY A 9 -27.17 -15.36 -7.19
C GLY A 9 -28.37 -14.42 -7.07
N LEU A 10 -28.41 -13.57 -6.03
CA LEU A 10 -29.39 -12.49 -5.95
C LEU A 10 -29.06 -11.37 -6.94
N GLU A 11 -30.05 -10.88 -7.67
CA GLU A 11 -29.87 -9.81 -8.66
C GLU A 11 -29.80 -8.41 -8.02
N LYS A 12 -30.39 -8.23 -6.83
CA LYS A 12 -30.45 -6.93 -6.14
C LYS A 12 -29.60 -6.95 -4.88
N PRO A 13 -28.66 -6.00 -4.71
CA PRO A 13 -27.90 -5.87 -3.48
C PRO A 13 -28.81 -5.35 -2.35
N PHE A 14 -28.56 -5.81 -1.12
CA PHE A 14 -29.24 -5.27 0.07
C PHE A 14 -28.62 -3.94 0.53
N ARG A 15 -27.36 -3.71 0.17
CA ARG A 15 -26.66 -2.46 0.44
C ARG A 15 -25.67 -2.16 -0.66
N GLU A 16 -25.68 -0.91 -1.11
CA GLU A 16 -24.67 -0.37 -1.99
C GLU A 16 -23.88 0.70 -1.26
N PHE A 17 -22.58 0.74 -1.51
CA PHE A 17 -21.67 1.70 -0.93
C PHE A 17 -20.77 2.29 -2.00
N LYS A 18 -20.73 3.61 -2.09
CA LYS A 18 -19.85 4.29 -3.05
C LYS A 18 -18.47 4.43 -2.42
N LEU A 19 -17.46 3.82 -3.04
CA LEU A 19 -16.07 4.10 -2.71
C LEU A 19 -15.70 5.50 -3.22
N GLU A 20 -14.93 6.19 -2.42
CA GLU A 20 -14.46 7.56 -2.64
C GLU A 20 -12.98 7.62 -2.24
N ILE A 21 -12.26 8.59 -2.79
CA ILE A 21 -10.81 8.79 -2.61
C ILE A 21 -10.38 8.99 -1.15
N CYS A 22 -11.26 9.49 -0.29
CA CYS A 22 -10.98 9.63 1.15
C CYS A 22 -11.17 8.31 1.94
N HIS A 23 -11.50 7.20 1.28
CA HIS A 23 -11.63 5.91 1.94
C HIS A 23 -10.31 5.15 1.94
N GLU A 24 -9.96 4.61 3.11
CA GLU A 24 -8.79 3.75 3.30
C GLU A 24 -9.20 2.41 3.90
N ILE A 25 -8.48 1.37 3.52
CA ILE A 25 -8.61 0.06 4.13
C ILE A 25 -7.81 0.05 5.44
N SER A 26 -8.44 -0.32 6.56
CA SER A 26 -7.75 -0.47 7.83
C SER A 26 -6.82 -1.68 7.82
N GLU A 27 -5.89 -1.73 8.77
CA GLU A 27 -5.06 -2.93 8.96
C GLU A 27 -5.92 -4.20 9.16
N PRO A 28 -5.61 -5.30 8.44
CA PRO A 28 -6.21 -6.61 8.66
C PRO A 28 -6.09 -7.08 10.11
N ARG A 29 -7.17 -7.61 10.69
CA ARG A 29 -7.18 -8.15 12.06
C ARG A 29 -7.80 -9.53 12.12
N LEU A 30 -7.18 -10.44 12.87
CA LEU A 30 -7.73 -11.76 13.18
C LEU A 30 -8.36 -11.74 14.57
N GLN A 31 -9.69 -11.75 14.64
CA GLN A 31 -10.46 -11.64 15.88
C GLN A 31 -11.05 -13.00 16.29
N ASN A 32 -11.43 -13.16 17.55
CA ASN A 32 -12.23 -14.31 17.98
C ASN A 32 -13.66 -14.13 17.45
N TYR A 33 -14.25 -15.21 16.94
CA TYR A 33 -15.60 -15.21 16.39
C TYR A 33 -16.56 -16.01 17.27
N ASP A 34 -16.20 -17.26 17.54
CA ASP A 34 -16.92 -18.18 18.42
C ASP A 34 -15.91 -18.92 19.32
N GLU A 35 -16.38 -19.94 20.06
CA GLU A 35 -15.57 -20.68 21.03
C GLU A 35 -14.32 -21.33 20.42
N ASN A 36 -14.31 -21.64 19.12
CA ASN A 36 -13.21 -22.36 18.45
C ASN A 36 -12.73 -21.69 17.14
N GLY A 37 -13.39 -20.63 16.71
CA GLY A 37 -13.24 -20.01 15.39
C GLY A 37 -12.62 -18.62 15.44
N ARG A 38 -11.77 -18.34 14.46
CA ARG A 38 -11.20 -17.01 14.22
C ARG A 38 -11.85 -16.41 12.97
N ILE A 39 -12.02 -15.08 12.97
CA ILE A 39 -12.55 -14.34 11.83
C ILE A 39 -11.54 -13.29 11.39
N HIS A 40 -11.25 -13.26 10.08
CA HIS A 40 -10.50 -12.18 9.46
C HIS A 40 -11.43 -10.99 9.31
N SER A 41 -11.03 -9.84 9.83
CA SER A 41 -11.84 -8.63 9.89
C SER A 41 -11.11 -7.46 9.28
N LEU A 42 -11.87 -6.63 8.59
CA LEU A 42 -11.40 -5.44 7.89
C LEU A 42 -12.38 -4.31 8.08
N ARG A 43 -11.88 -3.08 8.04
CA ARG A 43 -12.71 -1.89 7.97
C ARG A 43 -12.34 -1.09 6.74
N ILE A 44 -13.34 -0.39 6.22
CA ILE A 44 -13.14 0.75 5.35
C ILE A 44 -13.43 1.95 6.23
N ASP A 45 -12.44 2.82 6.36
CA ASP A 45 -12.51 4.04 7.14
C ASP A 45 -12.55 5.22 6.16
N ARG A 46 -13.42 6.20 6.42
CA ARG A 46 -13.32 7.52 5.80
C ARG A 46 -12.28 8.31 6.58
N VAL A 47 -11.25 8.77 5.89
CA VAL A 47 -10.10 9.47 6.48
C VAL A 47 -10.13 10.92 6.03
N THR A 48 -10.05 11.83 6.99
CA THR A 48 -9.91 13.27 6.75
C THR A 48 -8.63 13.74 7.41
N TYR A 49 -7.75 14.35 6.63
CA TYR A 49 -6.52 14.91 7.15
C TYR A 49 -6.69 16.39 7.48
N LYS A 50 -6.16 16.82 8.62
CA LYS A 50 -6.24 18.22 9.07
C LYS A 50 -4.90 18.71 9.59
N GLU A 51 -4.57 19.93 9.23
CA GLU A 51 -3.49 20.69 9.85
C GLU A 51 -3.94 21.22 11.22
N LYS A 52 -3.19 20.90 12.27
CA LYS A 52 -3.44 21.39 13.64
C LYS A 52 -2.21 22.14 14.14
N LYS A 53 -2.41 23.38 14.58
CA LYS A 53 -1.39 24.14 15.31
C LYS A 53 -1.22 23.55 16.70
N LYS A 54 0.00 23.08 17.01
CA LYS A 54 0.41 22.73 18.37
C LYS A 54 1.04 23.94 19.03
N TYR A 55 0.56 24.26 20.22
CA TYR A 55 1.13 25.28 21.08
C TYR A 55 1.88 24.57 22.21
N GLN A 56 3.22 24.58 22.16
CA GLN A 56 4.21 24.35 23.24
C GLN A 56 5.15 23.14 23.09
N PRO A 57 6.45 23.29 23.45
CA PRO A 57 7.17 24.53 23.84
C PRO A 57 7.57 25.43 22.65
N LYS A 58 7.34 25.01 21.39
CA LYS A 58 7.45 25.83 20.18
C LYS A 58 6.16 25.72 19.37
N PRO A 59 5.75 26.74 18.61
CA PRO A 59 4.73 26.57 17.57
C PRO A 59 5.23 25.47 16.63
N ALA A 60 4.46 24.41 16.52
CA ALA A 60 4.71 23.32 15.60
C ALA A 60 3.40 23.00 14.90
N VAL A 61 3.49 22.57 13.66
CA VAL A 61 2.34 22.08 12.92
C VAL A 61 2.30 20.57 13.02
N ALA A 62 1.10 20.00 13.01
CA ALA A 62 0.94 18.56 12.88
C ALA A 62 -0.21 18.27 11.93
N HIS A 63 0.06 17.46 10.92
CA HIS A 63 -0.97 16.88 10.08
C HIS A 63 -1.52 15.61 10.73
N VAL A 64 -2.81 15.62 11.05
CA VAL A 64 -3.46 14.53 11.79
C VAL A 64 -4.58 13.93 10.95
N ALA A 65 -4.60 12.61 10.87
CA ALA A 65 -5.68 11.85 10.26
C ALA A 65 -6.82 11.61 11.26
N GLU A 66 -8.02 12.02 10.91
CA GLU A 66 -9.28 11.70 11.60
C GLU A 66 -9.98 10.58 10.82
N ARG A 67 -10.30 9.47 11.49
CA ARG A 67 -10.86 8.26 10.86
C ARG A 67 -12.26 7.96 11.37
N GLU A 68 -13.19 7.81 10.45
CA GLU A 68 -14.56 7.40 10.69
C GLU A 68 -14.81 6.04 10.03
N GLN A 69 -15.15 5.02 10.83
CA GLN A 69 -15.47 3.70 10.30
C GLN A 69 -16.80 3.73 9.54
N VAL A 70 -16.76 3.49 8.22
CA VAL A 70 -17.97 3.48 7.37
C VAL A 70 -18.49 2.06 7.09
N ILE A 71 -17.57 1.10 7.01
CA ILE A 71 -17.88 -0.32 6.80
C ILE A 71 -16.95 -1.16 7.67
N LYS A 72 -17.50 -2.22 8.28
CA LYS A 72 -16.73 -3.30 8.89
C LYS A 72 -17.24 -4.63 8.34
N LEU A 73 -16.33 -5.44 7.85
CA LEU A 73 -16.61 -6.74 7.26
C LEU A 73 -15.74 -7.79 7.95
N GLY A 74 -16.21 -9.03 7.92
CA GLY A 74 -15.45 -10.16 8.38
C GLY A 74 -15.78 -11.42 7.61
N THR A 75 -14.79 -12.30 7.47
CA THR A 75 -14.93 -13.60 6.83
C THR A 75 -14.03 -14.61 7.53
N THR A 76 -14.45 -15.87 7.58
CA THR A 76 -13.63 -16.99 8.04
C THR A 76 -12.77 -17.57 6.91
N ASN A 77 -13.04 -17.20 5.65
CA ASN A 77 -12.26 -17.60 4.49
C ASN A 77 -11.15 -16.59 4.19
N TYR A 78 -9.90 -17.01 4.32
CA TYR A 78 -8.73 -16.17 4.08
C TYR A 78 -8.56 -15.76 2.61
N ASP A 79 -8.93 -16.62 1.66
CA ASP A 79 -8.80 -16.30 0.24
C ASP A 79 -9.81 -15.21 -0.18
N ASP A 80 -11.06 -15.32 0.30
CA ASP A 80 -12.07 -14.28 0.11
C ASP A 80 -11.63 -12.96 0.75
N PHE A 81 -10.99 -13.04 1.92
CA PHE A 81 -10.46 -11.88 2.63
C PHE A 81 -9.40 -11.14 1.80
N LEU A 82 -8.40 -11.87 1.27
CA LEU A 82 -7.36 -11.29 0.42
C LEU A 82 -7.92 -10.77 -0.90
N SER A 83 -8.84 -11.53 -1.51
CA SER A 83 -9.51 -11.12 -2.75
C SER A 83 -10.28 -9.82 -2.57
N PHE A 84 -10.99 -9.67 -1.44
CA PHE A 84 -11.72 -8.44 -1.13
C PHE A 84 -10.78 -7.23 -0.95
N ILE A 85 -9.70 -7.38 -0.19
CA ILE A 85 -8.71 -6.30 0.02
C ILE A 85 -8.18 -5.80 -1.31
N ARG A 86 -7.71 -6.72 -2.17
CA ARG A 86 -7.16 -6.37 -3.49
C ARG A 86 -8.20 -5.66 -4.35
N ALA A 87 -9.42 -6.19 -4.43
CA ALA A 87 -10.49 -5.59 -5.21
C ALA A 87 -10.85 -4.17 -4.76
N VAL A 88 -10.82 -3.88 -3.46
CA VAL A 88 -11.05 -2.53 -2.94
C VAL A 88 -9.86 -1.62 -3.24
N GLN A 89 -8.61 -2.07 -3.05
CA GLN A 89 -7.41 -1.29 -3.38
C GLN A 89 -7.37 -0.91 -4.85
N ASP A 90 -7.53 -1.90 -5.74
CA ASP A 90 -7.54 -1.69 -7.18
C ASP A 90 -8.67 -0.72 -7.57
N ARG A 91 -9.84 -0.85 -6.94
CA ARG A 91 -10.95 0.07 -7.21
C ARG A 91 -10.70 1.49 -6.73
N LEU A 92 -10.01 1.68 -5.60
CA LEU A 92 -9.61 3.00 -5.08
C LEU A 92 -8.58 3.66 -6.01
N MET A 93 -7.62 2.88 -6.50
CA MET A 93 -6.60 3.32 -7.47
C MET A 93 -7.23 3.84 -8.77
N ASP A 94 -8.32 3.21 -9.23
CA ASP A 94 -8.99 3.58 -10.48
C ASP A 94 -10.01 4.72 -10.36
N LEU A 95 -10.20 5.28 -9.16
CA LEU A 95 -11.19 6.33 -8.96
C LEU A 95 -10.84 7.57 -9.81
N PRO A 96 -11.85 8.22 -10.42
CA PRO A 96 -11.62 9.46 -11.14
C PRO A 96 -11.18 10.56 -10.17
N VAL A 97 -10.21 11.36 -10.60
CA VAL A 97 -9.89 12.64 -9.96
C VAL A 97 -10.95 13.65 -10.40
N LEU A 98 -11.73 14.20 -9.47
CA LEU A 98 -12.67 15.26 -9.77
C LEU A 98 -11.96 16.61 -9.70
N SER A 99 -12.42 17.58 -10.47
CA SER A 99 -11.84 18.93 -10.49
C SER A 99 -11.89 19.63 -9.13
N MET A 100 -12.83 19.28 -8.26
CA MET A 100 -12.89 19.76 -6.88
C MET A 100 -11.75 19.21 -6.02
N ASP A 101 -11.28 17.99 -6.29
CA ASP A 101 -10.21 17.34 -5.54
C ASP A 101 -8.83 17.96 -5.84
N LEU A 102 -8.72 18.64 -6.98
CA LEU A 102 -7.55 19.40 -7.41
C LEU A 102 -7.63 20.89 -7.07
N CYS A 103 -8.77 21.37 -6.55
CA CYS A 103 -8.98 22.80 -6.34
C CYS A 103 -8.35 23.25 -5.02
N THR A 104 -7.05 23.50 -5.06
CA THR A 104 -6.24 23.97 -3.93
C THR A 104 -6.08 25.50 -3.90
N VAL A 105 -6.75 26.20 -4.80
CA VAL A 105 -6.66 27.66 -4.95
C VAL A 105 -7.15 28.32 -3.65
N GLY A 106 -6.22 28.95 -2.91
CA GLY A 106 -6.49 29.63 -1.65
C GLY A 106 -6.19 28.82 -0.39
N LEU A 107 -5.81 27.54 -0.51
CA LEU A 107 -5.26 26.77 0.60
C LEU A 107 -3.80 27.18 0.83
N ASN A 108 -3.50 27.57 2.08
CA ASN A 108 -2.16 27.91 2.52
C ASN A 108 -1.85 27.09 3.77
N TYR A 109 -0.99 26.08 3.62
CA TYR A 109 -0.45 25.33 4.75
C TYR A 109 0.64 26.15 5.43
N LEU A 110 0.76 25.99 6.74
CA LEU A 110 1.81 26.61 7.53
C LEU A 110 3.14 25.88 7.34
N GLU A 111 3.07 24.55 7.22
CA GLU A 111 4.19 23.69 6.89
C GLU A 111 3.81 22.83 5.69
N GLU A 112 4.51 23.03 4.58
CA GLU A 112 4.27 22.24 3.37
C GLU A 112 5.08 20.95 3.42
N GLU A 113 4.43 19.82 3.17
CA GLU A 113 5.10 18.52 3.13
C GLU A 113 4.42 17.54 2.17
N ILE A 114 5.22 16.59 1.70
CA ILE A 114 4.73 15.39 1.02
C ILE A 114 5.35 14.17 1.70
N ALA A 115 4.50 13.28 2.18
CA ALA A 115 4.89 11.99 2.72
C ALA A 115 4.74 10.92 1.63
N VAL A 116 5.79 10.13 1.43
CA VAL A 116 5.79 9.00 0.49
C VAL A 116 5.95 7.71 1.29
N ASP A 117 5.00 6.79 1.15
CA ASP A 117 5.03 5.46 1.79
C ASP A 117 5.18 4.38 0.70
N VAL A 118 6.26 3.61 0.77
CA VAL A 118 6.58 2.56 -0.21
C VAL A 118 6.43 1.22 0.48
N ARG A 119 5.50 0.39 -0.03
CA ARG A 119 5.21 -0.93 0.52
C ARG A 119 5.55 -2.02 -0.49
N ASP A 120 6.44 -2.92 -0.10
CA ASP A 120 6.79 -4.11 -0.87
C ASP A 120 6.03 -5.33 -0.34
N GLU A 121 5.19 -5.93 -1.18
CA GLU A 121 4.44 -7.15 -0.90
C GLU A 121 5.08 -8.34 -1.63
N PHE A 122 5.77 -9.20 -0.88
CA PHE A 122 6.29 -10.46 -1.40
C PHE A 122 5.22 -11.56 -1.28
N SER A 123 4.93 -12.23 -2.40
CA SER A 123 4.16 -13.47 -2.46
C SER A 123 4.97 -14.53 -3.19
N GLY A 124 5.02 -15.75 -2.68
CA GLY A 124 5.77 -16.81 -3.36
C GLY A 124 5.35 -18.21 -2.95
N LEU A 125 5.58 -19.15 -3.87
CA LEU A 125 5.45 -20.57 -3.65
C LEU A 125 6.85 -21.15 -3.43
N VAL A 126 7.01 -21.92 -2.36
CA VAL A 126 8.28 -22.56 -2.00
C VAL A 126 8.18 -24.08 -2.10
N SER A 127 9.29 -24.71 -2.43
CA SER A 127 9.43 -26.16 -2.48
C SER A 127 9.33 -26.78 -1.08
N LYS A 128 8.79 -28.00 -1.04
CA LYS A 128 8.63 -28.77 0.20
C LYS A 128 10.00 -29.23 0.70
N GLY A 129 10.40 -28.76 1.88
CA GLY A 129 11.55 -29.24 2.63
C GLY A 129 12.79 -28.36 2.53
N ASP A 130 13.19 -27.97 1.32
CA ASP A 130 14.38 -27.14 1.07
C ASP A 130 14.07 -25.63 0.98
N ASN A 131 12.79 -25.25 0.98
CA ASN A 131 12.32 -23.86 0.91
C ASN A 131 12.85 -23.09 -0.31
N GLN A 132 13.17 -23.79 -1.40
CA GLN A 132 13.55 -23.13 -2.65
C GLN A 132 12.35 -22.40 -3.24
N ILE A 133 12.56 -21.17 -3.69
CA ILE A 133 11.50 -20.37 -4.33
C ILE A 133 11.20 -20.98 -5.70
N LEU A 134 9.98 -21.48 -5.87
CA LEU A 134 9.48 -22.02 -7.14
C LEU A 134 8.88 -20.92 -8.00
N GLN A 135 8.11 -20.03 -7.37
CA GLN A 135 7.48 -18.87 -7.99
C GLN A 135 7.47 -17.73 -6.98
N HIS A 136 7.62 -16.50 -7.45
CA HIS A 136 7.46 -15.32 -6.61
C HIS A 136 6.88 -14.15 -7.39
N ARG A 137 6.35 -13.19 -6.64
CA ARG A 137 5.92 -11.88 -7.10
C ARG A 137 6.23 -10.87 -6.00
N VAL A 138 6.92 -9.80 -6.35
CA VAL A 138 7.08 -8.63 -5.48
C VAL A 138 6.23 -7.52 -6.10
N LEU A 139 5.17 -7.12 -5.40
CA LEU A 139 4.34 -5.98 -5.78
C LEU A 139 4.72 -4.80 -4.89
N THR A 140 5.18 -3.71 -5.51
CA THR A 140 5.48 -2.47 -4.80
C THR A 140 4.32 -1.49 -5.01
N ARG A 141 3.77 -0.95 -3.92
CA ARG A 141 2.75 0.10 -3.93
C ARG A 141 3.33 1.38 -3.34
N VAL A 142 3.34 2.46 -4.12
CA VAL A 142 3.81 3.77 -3.69
C VAL A 142 2.60 4.64 -3.37
N HIS A 143 2.48 5.06 -2.13
CA HIS A 143 1.43 5.97 -1.68
C HIS A 143 2.00 7.34 -1.40
N ILE A 144 1.20 8.37 -1.65
CA ILE A 144 1.52 9.75 -1.30
C ILE A 144 0.45 10.35 -0.40
N LEU A 145 0.85 11.30 0.44
CA LEU A 145 -0.03 12.20 1.17
C LEU A 145 0.64 13.58 1.15
N SER A 146 -0.08 14.60 0.70
CA SER A 146 0.47 15.94 0.51
C SER A 146 -0.33 17.02 1.20
N PHE A 147 0.39 17.98 1.78
CA PHE A 147 -0.10 19.25 2.29
C PHE A 147 0.71 20.34 1.58
N LEU A 148 0.24 20.74 0.39
CA LEU A 148 0.92 21.70 -0.47
C LEU A 148 -0.02 22.87 -0.77
N SER A 149 0.50 24.09 -0.70
CA SER A 149 -0.28 25.30 -0.92
C SER A 149 -0.39 25.58 -2.42
N GLY A 150 -1.59 25.93 -2.88
CA GLY A 150 -1.86 26.20 -4.29
C GLY A 150 -1.66 24.98 -5.20
N LEU A 151 -1.52 25.22 -6.50
CA LEU A 151 -1.36 24.16 -7.50
C LEU A 151 0.12 23.81 -7.65
N ALA A 152 0.51 22.65 -7.08
CA ALA A 152 1.86 22.14 -7.17
C ALA A 152 1.96 20.99 -8.19
N GLU A 153 2.87 21.13 -9.15
CA GLU A 153 3.29 20.02 -10.02
C GLU A 153 4.46 19.28 -9.35
N CYS A 154 4.29 17.99 -9.10
CA CYS A 154 5.30 17.16 -8.44
C CYS A 154 5.97 16.20 -9.42
N ARG A 155 7.26 15.92 -9.17
CA ARG A 155 8.08 14.97 -9.93
C ARG A 155 8.72 13.98 -8.99
N LEU A 156 8.45 12.70 -9.20
CA LEU A 156 9.07 11.60 -8.45
C LEU A 156 9.96 10.77 -9.39
N GLY A 157 11.21 10.57 -8.98
CA GLY A 157 12.17 9.71 -9.66
C GLY A 157 12.43 8.45 -8.85
N LEU A 158 12.56 7.32 -9.54
CA LEU A 158 12.94 6.03 -8.95
C LEU A 158 14.32 5.61 -9.47
N ASN A 159 15.00 4.74 -8.72
CA ASN A 159 16.26 4.08 -9.11
C ASN A 159 16.04 2.98 -10.16
N ASP A 160 15.30 3.32 -11.22
CA ASP A 160 14.97 2.44 -12.33
C ASP A 160 16.19 2.20 -13.21
N VAL A 161 16.47 0.94 -13.54
CA VAL A 161 17.60 0.51 -14.37
C VAL A 161 17.65 1.21 -15.73
N LEU A 162 16.51 1.66 -16.25
CA LEU A 162 16.44 2.42 -17.52
C LEU A 162 16.96 3.86 -17.41
N VAL A 163 17.06 4.40 -16.18
CA VAL A 163 17.59 5.75 -15.89
C VAL A 163 19.09 5.70 -15.54
N LYS A 164 19.66 4.50 -15.34
CA LYS A 164 21.05 4.32 -14.91
C LYS A 164 22.04 5.05 -15.82
N GLY A 165 22.85 5.94 -15.24
CA GLY A 165 23.83 6.77 -15.95
C GLY A 165 23.27 8.04 -16.59
N ASN A 166 21.95 8.24 -16.53
CA ASN A 166 21.24 9.45 -16.97
C ASN A 166 20.45 10.05 -15.80
N GLU A 167 20.97 9.96 -14.58
CA GLU A 167 20.30 10.49 -13.39
C GLU A 167 20.27 12.02 -13.45
N ILE A 168 19.09 12.58 -13.71
CA ILE A 168 18.90 14.03 -13.78
C ILE A 168 18.21 14.48 -12.49
N VAL A 169 18.87 15.38 -11.75
CA VAL A 169 18.21 16.18 -10.73
C VAL A 169 18.06 17.59 -11.27
N SER A 170 16.82 18.09 -11.30
CA SER A 170 16.51 19.42 -11.84
C SER A 170 17.17 20.55 -11.05
N ARG A 171 17.38 20.31 -9.75
CA ARG A 171 18.06 21.21 -8.84
C ARG A 171 19.57 21.05 -8.95
N GLN A 172 20.23 22.10 -9.41
CA GLN A 172 21.69 22.14 -9.61
C GLN A 172 22.49 21.99 -8.31
N ASP A 173 21.86 22.29 -7.16
CA ASP A 173 22.42 22.14 -5.82
C ASP A 173 22.35 20.71 -5.27
N ILE A 174 21.63 19.80 -5.94
CA ILE A 174 21.46 18.42 -5.50
C ILE A 174 22.26 17.49 -6.41
N MET A 175 23.26 16.83 -5.84
CA MET A 175 23.96 15.77 -6.54
C MET A 175 23.06 14.54 -6.66
N PRO A 176 22.94 13.92 -7.84
CA PRO A 176 22.22 12.68 -8.00
C PRO A 176 22.78 11.62 -7.03
N THR A 177 21.89 11.03 -6.24
CA THR A 177 22.29 9.96 -5.32
C THR A 177 22.78 8.77 -6.13
N THR A 178 24.07 8.44 -6.00
CA THR A 178 24.61 7.24 -6.64
C THR A 178 24.09 6.00 -5.92
N THR A 179 23.38 5.14 -6.65
CA THR A 179 22.90 3.86 -6.14
C THR A 179 23.54 2.71 -6.89
N THR A 180 23.92 1.67 -6.16
CA THR A 180 24.37 0.40 -6.73
C THR A 180 23.22 -0.59 -6.93
N LYS A 181 22.08 -0.35 -6.25
CA LYS A 181 20.87 -1.17 -6.32
C LYS A 181 19.89 -0.53 -7.28
N TRP A 182 19.77 -1.10 -8.46
CA TRP A 182 18.87 -0.67 -9.52
C TRP A 182 17.68 -1.62 -9.60
N ILE A 183 16.48 -1.07 -9.74
CA ILE A 183 15.25 -1.86 -9.86
C ILE A 183 14.81 -1.91 -11.31
N LYS A 184 14.29 -3.06 -11.73
CA LYS A 184 13.65 -3.21 -13.03
C LYS A 184 12.14 -3.22 -12.80
N LEU A 185 11.48 -2.15 -13.24
CA LEU A 185 10.04 -1.99 -13.09
C LEU A 185 9.30 -2.83 -14.14
N HIS A 186 8.28 -3.57 -13.71
CA HIS A 186 7.38 -4.35 -14.54
C HIS A 186 5.93 -3.99 -14.23
N GLU A 187 5.03 -4.12 -15.22
CA GLU A 187 3.58 -3.99 -15.03
C GLU A 187 3.17 -2.73 -14.24
N CYS A 188 3.77 -1.58 -14.59
CA CYS A 188 3.45 -0.32 -13.93
C CYS A 188 1.98 0.04 -14.15
N HIS A 189 1.31 0.46 -13.08
CA HIS A 189 -0.05 0.99 -13.10
C HIS A 189 -0.07 2.28 -12.30
N PHE A 190 -0.69 3.32 -12.85
CA PHE A 190 -0.63 4.66 -12.32
C PHE A 190 -2.00 5.17 -11.93
N HIS A 191 -2.04 5.99 -10.89
CA HIS A 191 -3.25 6.72 -10.55
C HIS A 191 -3.48 7.78 -11.62
N ARG A 192 -4.74 8.14 -11.84
CA ARG A 192 -5.16 9.09 -12.89
C ARG A 192 -4.60 10.51 -12.74
N CYS A 193 -3.95 10.83 -11.62
CA CYS A 193 -3.29 12.11 -11.43
C CYS A 193 -1.86 12.15 -12.01
N VAL A 194 -1.34 11.00 -12.48
CA VAL A 194 -0.02 10.86 -13.09
C VAL A 194 -0.12 11.03 -14.60
N ASP A 195 0.86 11.72 -15.18
CA ASP A 195 1.07 11.79 -16.62
C ASP A 195 1.90 10.57 -17.08
N GLU A 196 1.21 9.56 -17.62
CA GLU A 196 1.83 8.33 -18.11
C GLU A 196 2.72 8.54 -19.35
N ASP A 197 2.41 9.53 -20.19
CA ASP A 197 3.20 9.82 -21.40
C ASP A 197 4.57 10.39 -21.03
N VAL A 198 4.61 11.24 -20.00
CA VAL A 198 5.87 11.73 -19.42
C VAL A 198 6.65 10.57 -18.79
N PHE A 199 6.00 9.64 -18.09
CA PHE A 199 6.69 8.45 -17.57
C PHE A 199 7.27 7.58 -18.69
N ASN A 200 6.49 7.32 -19.75
CA ASN A 200 6.93 6.49 -20.86
C ASN A 200 8.12 7.08 -21.63
N SER A 201 8.20 8.41 -21.73
CA SER A 201 9.27 9.11 -22.44
C SER A 201 10.51 9.38 -21.58
N SER A 202 10.34 9.66 -20.29
CA SER A 202 11.42 10.18 -19.43
C SER A 202 11.70 9.36 -18.17
N ARG A 203 10.82 8.39 -17.85
CA ARG A 203 10.82 7.61 -16.59
C ARG A 203 10.63 8.45 -15.32
N VAL A 204 10.23 9.72 -15.47
CA VAL A 204 9.83 10.60 -14.36
C VAL A 204 8.33 10.46 -14.14
N ILE A 205 7.93 10.29 -12.88
CA ILE A 205 6.52 10.26 -12.49
C ILE A 205 6.09 11.71 -12.25
N LEU A 206 5.43 12.30 -13.22
CA LEU A 206 4.88 13.65 -13.15
C LEU A 206 3.43 13.60 -12.69
N PHE A 207 3.05 14.34 -11.65
CA PHE A 207 1.69 14.31 -11.12
C PHE A 207 1.29 15.60 -10.42
N ASN A 208 -0.02 15.83 -10.34
CA ASN A 208 -0.62 16.85 -9.48
C ASN A 208 -1.24 16.13 -8.27
N PRO A 209 -0.67 16.25 -7.05
CA PRO A 209 -1.17 15.52 -5.91
C PRO A 209 -2.53 16.06 -5.45
N LEU A 210 -3.31 15.18 -4.82
CA LEU A 210 -4.58 15.56 -4.20
C LEU A 210 -4.32 16.15 -2.82
N ASP A 211 -5.03 17.22 -2.50
CA ASP A 211 -4.87 17.91 -1.22
C ASP A 211 -5.32 17.07 -0.03
N ALA A 212 -4.49 17.01 1.01
CA ALA A 212 -4.80 16.35 2.28
C ALA A 212 -5.44 14.96 2.11
N CYS A 213 -5.03 14.24 1.06
CA CYS A 213 -5.62 12.98 0.65
C CYS A 213 -4.50 11.97 0.40
N ARG A 214 -4.60 10.83 1.10
CA ARG A 214 -3.69 9.73 0.89
C ARG A 214 -4.19 8.88 -0.27
N LEU A 215 -3.34 8.69 -1.28
CA LEU A 215 -3.66 7.86 -2.44
C LEU A 215 -2.48 6.96 -2.81
N GLU A 216 -2.79 5.84 -3.46
CA GLU A 216 -1.81 5.04 -4.15
C GLU A 216 -1.47 5.75 -5.47
N LEU A 217 -0.22 6.17 -5.65
CA LEU A 217 0.23 6.95 -6.81
C LEU A 217 0.59 6.02 -7.97
N MET A 218 1.28 4.93 -7.66
CA MET A 218 1.66 3.90 -8.61
C MET A 218 1.82 2.55 -7.94
N MET A 219 1.60 1.49 -8.70
CA MET A 219 2.06 0.14 -8.37
C MET A 219 2.87 -0.44 -9.51
N PHE A 220 3.81 -1.32 -9.17
CA PHE A 220 4.62 -2.03 -10.15
C PHE A 220 5.13 -3.34 -9.55
N THR A 221 5.50 -4.28 -10.40
CA THR A 221 6.13 -5.53 -9.99
C THR A 221 7.64 -5.49 -10.19
N THR A 222 8.36 -6.21 -9.33
CA THR A 222 9.81 -6.40 -9.44
C THR A 222 10.19 -7.86 -9.21
N VAL A 223 11.44 -8.20 -9.55
CA VAL A 223 12.02 -9.50 -9.23
C VAL A 223 12.55 -9.47 -7.79
N PHE A 224 12.34 -10.56 -7.05
CA PHE A 224 12.94 -10.72 -5.74
C PHE A 224 14.47 -10.84 -5.88
N ALA A 225 15.18 -9.79 -5.49
CA ALA A 225 16.63 -9.68 -5.69
C ALA A 225 17.46 -10.33 -4.58
N GLU A 226 16.84 -10.69 -3.45
CA GLU A 226 17.54 -11.25 -2.31
C GLU A 226 17.81 -12.75 -2.47
N LYS A 227 18.96 -13.19 -1.95
CA LYS A 227 19.41 -14.59 -2.07
C LYS A 227 18.69 -15.55 -1.13
N THR A 228 18.07 -15.02 -0.08
CA THR A 228 17.47 -15.79 1.01
C THR A 228 16.07 -15.26 1.31
N LEU A 229 15.15 -16.15 1.68
CA LEU A 229 13.82 -15.77 2.12
C LEU A 229 13.86 -15.01 3.46
N PRO A 230 12.88 -14.12 3.75
CA PRO A 230 12.79 -13.44 5.04
C PRO A 230 12.67 -14.40 6.22
N PHE A 231 12.00 -15.53 6.00
CA PHE A 231 11.88 -16.62 6.95
C PHE A 231 11.70 -17.94 6.20
N THR A 232 11.95 -19.05 6.89
CA THR A 232 11.66 -20.40 6.41
C THR A 232 10.70 -21.09 7.37
N LEU A 233 9.76 -21.87 6.84
CA LEU A 233 8.80 -22.64 7.63
C LEU A 233 9.00 -24.13 7.33
N ARG A 234 9.30 -24.91 8.36
CA ARG A 234 9.31 -26.37 8.28
C ARG A 234 8.09 -26.91 9.01
N THR A 235 7.28 -27.72 8.34
CA THR A 235 6.11 -28.37 8.95
C THR A 235 6.22 -29.88 8.78
N VAL A 236 5.99 -30.61 9.87
CA VAL A 236 5.93 -32.07 9.91
C VAL A 236 4.58 -32.46 10.51
N ALA A 237 3.94 -33.46 9.90
CA ALA A 237 2.73 -34.07 10.43
C ALA A 237 2.99 -35.55 10.68
N SER A 238 2.65 -36.04 11.88
CA SER A 238 2.70 -37.44 12.27
C SER A 238 1.29 -37.94 12.59
N ILE A 239 0.98 -39.14 12.13
CA ILE A 239 -0.32 -39.80 12.35
C ILE A 239 -0.09 -41.01 13.23
N SER A 240 -0.74 -41.04 14.40
CA SER A 240 -0.66 -42.11 15.39
C SER A 240 -2.07 -42.62 15.69
N GLY A 241 -2.54 -43.58 14.89
CA GLY A 241 -3.91 -44.08 15.00
C GLY A 241 -4.93 -43.00 14.64
N ALA A 242 -5.71 -42.56 15.63
CA ALA A 242 -6.71 -41.49 15.49
C ALA A 242 -6.17 -40.09 15.79
N GLU A 243 -4.92 -39.98 16.26
CA GLU A 243 -4.28 -38.70 16.59
C GLU A 243 -3.43 -38.21 15.41
N VAL A 244 -3.57 -36.92 15.09
CA VAL A 244 -2.72 -36.22 14.12
C VAL A 244 -1.98 -35.12 14.86
N GLU A 245 -0.67 -35.22 14.92
CA GLU A 245 0.20 -34.20 15.48
C GLU A 245 0.83 -33.39 14.35
N VAL A 246 0.74 -32.06 14.43
CA VAL A 246 1.36 -31.15 13.46
C VAL A 246 2.34 -30.24 14.20
N GLN A 247 3.61 -30.33 13.83
CA GLN A 247 4.67 -29.50 14.38
C GLN A 247 5.23 -28.58 13.31
N SER A 248 5.36 -27.28 13.62
CA SER A 248 5.90 -26.28 12.70
C SER A 248 7.01 -25.48 13.35
N TRP A 249 8.11 -25.29 12.63
CA TRP A 249 9.26 -24.48 13.03
C TRP A 249 9.42 -23.30 12.08
N LEU A 250 9.26 -22.10 12.62
CA LEU A 250 9.55 -20.84 11.93
C LEU A 250 10.97 -20.40 12.26
N ARG A 251 11.79 -20.14 11.23
CA ARG A 251 13.14 -19.59 11.39
C ARG A 251 13.25 -18.29 10.62
N MET A 252 13.54 -17.19 11.32
CA MET A 252 13.79 -15.88 10.72
C MET A 252 15.22 -15.81 10.15
N SER A 253 15.38 -15.13 9.02
CA SER A 253 16.69 -14.85 8.43
C SER A 253 17.30 -13.60 9.06
N SER A 254 18.60 -13.66 9.41
CA SER A 254 19.29 -12.56 10.10
C SER A 254 19.45 -11.28 9.28
N GLY A 255 19.31 -11.36 7.95
CA GLY A 255 19.41 -10.21 7.03
C GLY A 255 18.11 -9.42 6.86
N PHE A 256 17.01 -9.88 7.45
CA PHE A 256 15.72 -9.20 7.39
C PHE A 256 15.35 -8.70 8.78
N SER A 257 15.47 -7.40 9.00
CA SER A 257 14.88 -6.76 10.18
C SER A 257 13.37 -6.63 9.96
N SER A 258 12.57 -6.88 11.00
CA SER A 258 11.18 -6.43 10.97
C SER A 258 11.19 -4.90 10.86
N ASN A 259 10.52 -4.33 9.86
CA ASN A 259 10.29 -2.88 9.76
C ASN A 259 9.44 -2.32 10.93
N CYS A 260 9.11 -3.14 11.93
CA CYS A 260 8.63 -2.69 13.23
C CYS A 260 9.78 -2.09 14.06
N ASP A 261 10.47 -1.09 13.52
CA ASP A 261 11.17 -0.13 14.36
C ASP A 261 10.12 0.92 14.78
N PRO A 262 9.81 1.09 16.08
CA PRO A 262 8.90 2.13 16.54
C PRO A 262 9.64 3.48 16.45
N LEU A 263 9.85 3.96 15.23
CA LEU A 263 10.19 5.35 14.97
C LEU A 263 8.95 6.08 14.46
N THR A 264 7.87 6.00 15.25
CA THR A 264 6.79 6.99 15.41
C THR A 264 5.97 6.63 16.64
#